data_AF-A0A383A237-F1
#
_entry.id   AF-A0A383A237-F1
#
_cell.length_a   1.000
_cell.length_b   1.000
_cell.length_c   1.000
_cell.angle_alpha   90.00
_cell.angle_beta   90.00
_cell.angle_gamma   90.00
#
_symmetry.space_group_name_H-M   'P 1'
#
loop_
_entity.id
_entity.type
_entity.pdbx_description
1 polymer ?
#
loop_
_entity_poly.entity_id
_entity_poly.type
_entity_poly.pdbx_seq_one_letter_code
_entity_poly.pdbx_strand_id
1 'polypeptide(L)' 'MIQHHKWSLTELDNMLPYERQIYVMLLQQWIKEENDRVKEQNAKQGRR' A
#
# COMPACT_ATOMS: atom_id res chain seq x y z
N MET A 1 -1.25 -5.52 -7.76
CA MET A 1 -0.55 -4.54 -6.92
C MET A 1 -0.27 -3.34 -7.81
N ILE A 2 -1.10 -2.30 -7.75
CA ILE A 2 -0.87 -1.08 -8.55
C ILE A 2 0.47 -0.52 -8.07
N GLN A 3 1.39 -0.26 -9.00
CA GLN A 3 2.73 0.24 -8.71
C GLN A 3 2.64 1.65 -8.11
N HIS A 4 2.37 1.75 -6.81
CA HIS A 4 2.14 3.05 -6.17
C HIS A 4 3.40 3.78 -5.75
N HIS A 5 4.59 3.21 -5.97
CA HIS A 5 5.82 3.87 -5.60
C HIS A 5 6.90 3.54 -6.63
N LYS A 6 7.26 4.53 -7.46
CA LYS A 6 8.33 4.43 -8.47
C LYS A 6 9.73 4.43 -7.84
N TRP A 7 9.91 3.80 -6.68
CA TRP A 7 11.22 3.63 -6.09
C TRP A 7 11.85 2.36 -6.64
N SER A 8 13.02 2.51 -7.25
CA SER A 8 13.90 1.41 -7.58
C SER A 8 14.33 0.69 -6.29
N LEU A 9 14.66 -0.60 -6.41
CA LEU A 9 15.17 -1.40 -5.30
C LEU A 9 16.43 -0.75 -4.69
N THR A 10 17.24 -0.11 -5.53
CA THR A 10 18.43 0.65 -5.12
C THR A 10 18.10 1.87 -4.25
N GLU A 11 16.99 2.57 -4.50
CA GLU A 11 16.56 3.68 -3.66
C GLU A 11 16.06 3.19 -2.30
N LEU A 12 15.38 2.05 -2.24
CA LEU A 12 14.94 1.44 -0.98
C LEU A 12 16.13 0.94 -0.14
N ASP A 13 17.19 0.45 -0.76
CA ASP A 13 18.39 0.00 -0.06
C ASP A 13 19.18 1.17 0.53
N ASN A 14 19.19 2.31 -0.17
CA ASN A 14 19.89 3.52 0.28
C ASN A 14 19.07 4.40 1.24
N MET A 15 17.81 4.06 1.54
CA MET A 15 17.00 4.83 2.50
C MET A 15 17.61 4.80 3.90
N LEU A 16 17.65 5.97 4.53
CA LEU A 16 18.00 6.07 5.94
C LEU A 16 16.97 5.30 6.80
N PRO A 17 17.36 4.79 7.98
CA PRO A 17 16.47 3.96 8.81
C PRO A 17 15.10 4.60 9.10
N TYR A 18 15.04 5.93 9.28
CA TYR A 18 13.79 6.64 9.52
C TYR A 18 12.91 6.74 8.27
N GLU A 19 13.49 6.94 7.08
CA GLU A 19 12.75 7.04 5.80
C GLU A 19 12.08 5.71 5.48
N ARG A 20 12.79 4.61 5.74
CA ARG A 20 12.25 3.25 5.59
C ARG A 20 11.05 3.03 6.51
N GLN A 21 11.10 3.50 7.76
CA GLN A 21 9.98 3.39 8.69
C GLN A 21 8.75 4.17 8.21
N ILE A 22 8.96 5.39 7.71
CA ILE A 22 7.87 6.21 7.15
C ILE A 22 7.27 5.53 5.92
N TYR A 23 8.11 5.00 5.02
CA TYR A 23 7.63 4.28 3.84
C TYR A 23 6.79 3.06 4.22
N VAL A 24 7.25 2.25 5.16
CA VAL A 24 6.50 1.07 5.64
C VAL A 24 5.17 1.49 6.27
N MET A 25 5.14 2.57 7.05
CA MET A 25 3.91 3.10 7.63
C MET A 25 2.90 3.53 6.55
N LEU A 26 3.35 4.28 5.54
CA LEU A 26 2.50 4.70 4.41
C LEU A 26 2.00 3.50 3.60
N LEU A 27 2.86 2.50 3.39
CA LEU A 27 2.49 1.27 2.70
C LEU A 27 1.44 0.47 3.48
N GLN A 28 1.60 0.36 4.80
CA GLN A 28 0.60 -0.29 5.67
C GLN A 28 -0.76 0.40 5.60
N GLN A 29 -0.76 1.74 5.62
CA GLN A 29 -1.99 2.53 5.48
C GLN A 29 -2.67 2.26 4.14
N TRP A 30 -1.91 2.30 3.04
CA TRP A 30 -2.44 2.03 1.70
C TRP A 30 -3.01 0.60 1.58
N ILE A 31 -2.32 -0.42 2.10
CA ILE A 31 -2.81 -1.81 2.09
C ILE A 31 -4.15 -1.92 2.83
N LYS A 32 -4.30 -1.23 3.96
CA LYS A 32 -5.54 -1.21 4.72
C LYS A 32 -6.69 -0.63 3.88
N GLU A 33 -6.49 0.54 3.28
CA GLU A 33 -7.49 1.22 2.46
C GLU A 33 -7.88 0.38 1.24
N GLU A 34 -6.91 -0.25 0.58
CA GLU A 34 -7.12 -1.14 -0.56
C GLU A 34 -7.99 -2.35 -0.18
N ASN A 35 -7.70 -2.98 0.96
CA ASN A 35 -8.49 -4.10 1.48
C ASN A 35 -9.92 -3.66 1.82
N ASP A 36 -10.09 -2.49 2.43
CA ASP A 36 -11.41 -1.95 2.77
C ASP A 36 -12.23 -1.67 1.49
N ARG A 37 -11.60 -1.10 0.45
CA ARG A 37 -12.24 -0.90 -0.86
C ARG A 37 -12.68 -2.21 -1.50
N VAL A 38 -11.83 -3.23 -1.50
CA VAL A 38 -12.17 -4.55 -2.06
C VAL A 38 -13.34 -5.19 -1.30
N LYS A 39 -13.34 -5.11 0.04
CA LYS A 39 -14.45 -5.59 0.87
C LYS A 39 -15.77 -4.90 0.50
N GLU A 40 -15.76 -3.58 0.34
CA GLU A 40 -16.95 -2.83 -0.07
C GLU A 40 -17.46 -3.23 -1.46
N GLN A 41 -16.55 -3.42 -2.42
CA GLN A 41 -16.89 -3.86 -3.77
C GLN A 41 -17.53 -5.25 -3.74
N ASN A 42 -16.93 -6.20 -3.01
CA ASN A 42 -17.47 -7.56 -2.86
C ASN A 42 -18.84 -7.55 -2.16
N ALA A 43 -19.02 -6.73 -1.13
CA ALA A 43 -20.29 -6.59 -0.43
C ALA A 43 -21.39 -5.98 -1.32
N LYS A 44 -21.05 -5.06 -2.23
CA LYS A 44 -21.98 -4.52 -3.23
C LYS A 44 -22.32 -5.55 -4.32
N GLN A 45 -21.36 -6.37 -4.74
CA GLN A 45 -21.58 -7.42 -5.74
C GLN A 45 -22.46 -8.56 -5.22
N GLY A 46 -22.28 -9.01 -3.98
CA GLY A 46 -23.10 -10.07 -3.38
C GLY A 46 -24.53 -9.65 -2.97
N ARG A 47 -24.88 -8.38 -3.16
CA ARG A 47 -26.24 -7.83 -2.94
C ARG A 47 -27.07 -7.72 -4.22
N ARG A 48 -26.50 -8.10 -5.37
CA ARG A 48 -27.19 -8.24 -6.66
C ARG A 48 -27.48 -9.71 -6.91
#